data_AF-A0A9D6QH35-F1
#
_entry.id   AF-A0A9D6QH35-F1
#
_cell.length_a   1.000
_cell.length_b   1.000
_cell.length_c   1.000
_cell.angle_alpha   90.00
_cell.angle_beta   90.00
_cell.angle_gamma   90.00
#
_symmetry.space_group_name_H-M   'P 1'
#
loop_
_entity.id
_entity.type
_entity.pdbx_description
1 polymer ?
#
loop_
_entity_poly.entity_id
_entity_poly.type
_entity_poly.pdbx_seq_one_letter_code
_entity_poly.pdbx_strand_id
1 'polypeptide(L)'
;MKHPIRALALACALTLMPACAALHLNAPNPIAAAQTTDQRAYALIQSYGALIETATSVVRDPSVPMAAKRAIGRAEAAATPAVSTLEVAFSAYLRARAAYEAASRADEAALTHALNALNAASQALAQAIDRAQAPLGELQSLINAHRGVAR
;
A
#
# COMPACT_ATOMS: atom_id res chain seq x y z
N MET A 1 -4.48 -42.99 -2.85
CA MET A 1 -4.75 -41.64 -2.32
C MET A 1 -4.33 -41.61 -0.86
N LYS A 2 -3.06 -41.30 -0.54
CA LYS A 2 -2.39 -41.78 0.70
C LYS A 2 -2.18 -40.77 1.83
N HIS A 3 -2.68 -39.53 1.76
CA HIS A 3 -2.45 -38.56 2.87
C HIS A 3 -3.66 -37.66 3.18
N PRO A 4 -4.81 -38.22 3.61
CA PRO A 4 -5.98 -37.42 4.00
C PRO A 4 -5.70 -36.47 5.18
N ILE A 5 -4.79 -36.87 6.09
CA ILE A 5 -4.40 -36.08 7.25
C ILE A 5 -3.64 -34.80 6.85
N ARG A 6 -2.83 -34.85 5.79
CA ARG A 6 -2.10 -33.68 5.29
C ARG A 6 -3.01 -32.66 4.62
N ALA A 7 -4.02 -33.14 3.88
CA ALA A 7 -5.03 -32.28 3.27
C ALA A 7 -5.89 -31.57 4.34
N LEU A 8 -6.23 -32.27 5.42
CA LEU A 8 -6.99 -31.70 6.53
C LEU A 8 -6.19 -30.64 7.30
N ALA A 9 -4.89 -30.87 7.52
CA ALA A 9 -4.01 -29.91 8.16
C ALA A 9 -3.80 -28.65 7.31
N LEU A 10 -3.67 -28.80 5.98
CA LEU A 10 -3.55 -27.67 5.06
C LEU A 10 -4.85 -26.85 5.00
N ALA A 11 -6.01 -27.52 5.01
CA ALA A 11 -7.32 -26.86 5.04
C ALA A 11 -7.54 -26.08 6.35
N CYS A 12 -7.16 -26.64 7.50
CA CYS A 12 -7.21 -25.92 8.78
C CYS A 12 -6.26 -24.72 8.82
N ALA A 13 -5.06 -24.83 8.24
CA ALA A 13 -4.12 -23.70 8.17
C ALA A 13 -4.66 -22.53 7.31
N LEU A 14 -5.39 -22.85 6.23
CA LEU A 14 -5.97 -21.86 5.32
C LEU A 14 -7.23 -21.19 5.87
N THR A 15 -8.01 -21.86 6.73
CA THR A 15 -9.22 -21.28 7.33
C THR A 15 -8.96 -20.50 8.63
N LEU A 16 -7.84 -20.75 9.32
CA LEU A 16 -7.46 -20.04 10.56
C LEU A 16 -6.62 -18.78 10.32
N MET A 17 -5.94 -18.65 9.18
CA MET A 17 -5.19 -17.42 8.85
C MET A 17 -6.04 -16.14 8.74
N PRO A 18 -7.24 -16.12 8.12
CA PRO A 18 -8.04 -14.90 8.03
C PRO A 18 -8.61 -14.43 9.39
N ALA A 19 -8.70 -15.32 10.38
CA ALA A 19 -9.20 -14.96 11.72
C ALA A 19 -8.18 -14.18 12.56
N CYS A 20 -6.88 -14.38 12.33
CA CYS A 20 -5.82 -13.61 13.00
C CYS A 20 -5.66 -12.19 12.44
N ALA A 21 -6.11 -11.94 11.20
CA ALA A 21 -6.19 -10.59 10.63
C ALA A 21 -7.33 -9.78 11.26
N ALA A 22 -8.44 -10.43 11.62
CA ALA A 22 -9.60 -9.78 12.24
C ALA A 22 -9.42 -9.47 13.74
N LEU A 23 -8.53 -10.17 14.45
CA LEU A 23 -8.29 -9.98 15.89
C LEU A 23 -7.37 -8.80 16.23
N HIS A 24 -6.79 -8.12 15.23
CA HIS A 24 -6.00 -6.90 15.43
C HIS A 24 -6.90 -5.65 15.44
N LEU A 25 -7.85 -5.60 16.37
CA LEU A 25 -8.70 -4.41 16.62
C LEU A 25 -7.89 -3.18 17.12
N ASN A 26 -6.58 -3.33 17.34
CA ASN A 26 -5.60 -2.28 17.61
C ASN A 26 -4.36 -2.44 16.71
N ALA A 27 -4.51 -2.84 15.44
CA ALA A 27 -3.37 -2.87 14.53
C ALA A 27 -2.78 -1.45 14.44
N PRO A 28 -1.50 -1.22 14.75
CA PRO A 28 -0.87 0.05 14.45
C PRO A 28 -1.05 0.32 12.95
N ASN A 29 -1.40 1.57 12.60
CA ASN A 29 -1.53 2.03 11.21
C ASN A 29 -0.48 1.30 10.35
N PRO A 30 -0.86 0.56 9.29
CA PRO A 30 0.08 -0.31 8.56
C PRO A 30 1.28 0.46 8.01
N ILE A 31 1.12 1.76 7.77
CA ILE A 31 2.21 2.68 7.39
C ILE A 31 3.16 2.92 8.57
N ALA A 32 2.63 3.09 9.79
CA ALA A 32 3.42 3.25 11.01
C ALA A 32 4.09 1.94 11.46
N ALA A 33 3.49 0.79 11.13
CA ALA A 33 4.05 -0.53 11.43
C ALA A 33 5.18 -0.95 10.48
N ALA A 34 5.30 -0.29 9.32
CA ALA A 34 6.26 -0.65 8.29
C ALA A 34 7.70 -0.22 8.66
N GLN A 35 8.58 -1.22 8.71
CA GLN A 35 9.97 -1.09 9.13
C GLN A 35 10.91 -0.75 7.97
N THR A 36 10.51 -1.07 6.74
CA THR A 36 11.31 -0.86 5.54
C THR A 36 10.60 0.03 4.53
N THR A 37 11.36 0.67 3.64
CA THR A 37 10.82 1.61 2.62
C THR A 37 9.85 0.92 1.66
N ASP A 38 10.14 -0.32 1.28
CA ASP A 38 9.26 -1.15 0.45
C ASP A 38 7.97 -1.56 1.17
N GLN A 39 8.04 -1.89 2.47
CA GLN A 39 6.84 -2.13 3.29
C GLN A 39 5.97 -0.86 3.38
N ARG A 40 6.57 0.32 3.56
CA ARG A 40 5.85 1.60 3.61
C ARG A 40 5.17 1.92 2.28
N ALA A 41 5.89 1.75 1.17
CA ALA A 41 5.33 1.93 -0.17
C ALA A 41 4.14 1.00 -0.41
N TYR A 42 4.30 -0.29 -0.10
CA TYR A 42 3.23 -1.27 -0.23
C TYR A 42 2.02 -0.91 0.65
N ALA A 43 2.25 -0.55 1.92
CA ALA A 43 1.18 -0.14 2.84
C ALA A 43 0.41 1.09 2.33
N LEU A 44 1.09 2.09 1.77
CA LEU A 44 0.45 3.28 1.19
C LEU A 44 -0.40 2.94 -0.04
N ILE A 45 0.13 2.12 -0.97
CA ILE A 45 -0.60 1.69 -2.17
C ILE A 45 -1.87 0.92 -1.77
N GLN A 46 -1.76 -0.04 -0.83
CA GLN A 46 -2.92 -0.80 -0.36
C GLN A 46 -3.92 0.07 0.41
N SER A 47 -3.43 1.02 1.22
CA SER A 47 -4.30 1.96 1.93
C SER A 47 -5.10 2.81 0.95
N TYR A 48 -4.49 3.27 -0.14
CA TYR A 48 -5.20 4.00 -1.18
C TYR A 48 -6.34 3.18 -1.80
N GLY A 49 -6.10 1.91 -2.15
CA GLY A 49 -7.16 1.03 -2.65
C GLY A 49 -8.36 0.95 -1.70
N ALA A 50 -8.10 0.74 -0.41
CA ALA A 50 -9.15 0.72 0.62
C ALA A 50 -9.87 2.08 0.79
N LEU A 51 -9.14 3.20 0.65
CA LEU A 51 -9.72 4.54 0.68
C LEU A 51 -10.66 4.77 -0.51
N ILE A 52 -10.32 4.31 -1.72
CA ILE A 52 -11.16 4.46 -2.92
C ILE A 52 -12.44 3.63 -2.81
N GLU A 53 -12.38 2.40 -2.31
CA GLU A 53 -13.58 1.60 -2.03
C GLU A 53 -14.51 2.31 -1.04
N THR A 54 -13.92 2.87 0.03
CA THR A 54 -14.67 3.61 1.04
C THR A 54 -15.25 4.91 0.48
N ALA A 55 -14.46 5.69 -0.27
CA ALA A 55 -14.88 6.93 -0.92
C ALA A 55 -16.05 6.66 -1.86
N THR A 56 -15.98 5.58 -2.65
CA THR A 56 -17.05 5.16 -3.55
C THR A 56 -18.34 4.88 -2.79
N SER A 57 -18.25 4.22 -1.63
CA SER A 57 -19.42 3.99 -0.77
C SER A 57 -20.03 5.31 -0.27
N VAL A 58 -19.22 6.26 0.19
CA VAL A 58 -19.68 7.58 0.66
C VAL A 58 -20.31 8.39 -0.48
N VAL A 59 -19.72 8.37 -1.67
CA VAL A 59 -20.24 9.12 -2.83
C VAL A 59 -21.56 8.52 -3.33
N ARG A 60 -21.77 7.21 -3.20
CA ARG A 60 -23.02 6.54 -3.60
C ARG A 60 -24.17 6.77 -2.61
N ASP A 61 -23.88 7.08 -1.34
CA ASP A 61 -24.90 7.32 -0.33
C ASP A 61 -25.73 8.59 -0.67
N PRO A 62 -27.07 8.48 -0.86
CA PRO A 62 -27.91 9.62 -1.18
C PRO A 62 -28.05 10.63 -0.03
N SER A 63 -27.79 10.23 1.22
CA SER A 63 -27.86 11.10 2.39
C SER A 63 -26.67 12.05 2.52
N VAL A 64 -25.55 11.76 1.84
CA VAL A 64 -24.33 12.56 1.89
C VAL A 64 -24.50 13.86 1.07
N PRO A 65 -24.24 15.05 1.66
CA PRO A 65 -24.36 16.32 0.95
C PRO A 65 -23.50 16.42 -0.30
N MET A 66 -24.00 17.12 -1.33
CA MET A 66 -23.28 17.17 -2.61
C MET A 66 -21.92 17.88 -2.54
N ALA A 67 -21.78 18.85 -1.63
CA ALA A 67 -20.51 19.52 -1.36
C ALA A 67 -19.44 18.53 -0.86
N ALA A 68 -19.82 17.59 0.01
CA ALA A 68 -18.92 16.56 0.53
C ALA A 68 -18.44 15.61 -0.57
N LYS A 69 -19.36 15.12 -1.42
CA LYS A 69 -18.99 14.25 -2.55
C LYS A 69 -18.00 14.93 -3.51
N ARG A 70 -18.20 16.23 -3.78
CA ARG A 70 -17.26 17.02 -4.60
C ARG A 70 -15.90 17.19 -3.93
N ALA A 71 -15.87 17.40 -2.61
CA ALA A 71 -14.62 17.49 -1.86
C ALA A 71 -13.83 16.18 -1.94
N ILE A 72 -14.50 15.05 -1.71
CA ILE A 72 -13.89 13.71 -1.84
C ILE A 72 -13.35 13.49 -3.26
N GLY A 73 -14.15 13.78 -4.30
CA GLY A 73 -13.69 13.63 -5.68
C GLY A 73 -12.49 14.51 -6.06
N ARG A 74 -12.38 15.72 -5.49
CA ARG A 74 -11.19 16.57 -5.69
C ARG A 74 -9.96 16.02 -4.97
N ALA A 75 -10.12 15.55 -3.74
CA ALA A 75 -9.03 14.93 -2.99
C ALA A 75 -8.54 13.65 -3.66
N GLU A 76 -9.46 12.81 -4.17
CA GLU A 76 -9.14 11.65 -5.00
C GLU A 76 -8.34 12.06 -6.24
N ALA A 77 -8.81 13.05 -6.99
CA ALA A 77 -8.12 13.52 -8.19
C ALA A 77 -6.69 14.02 -7.91
N ALA A 78 -6.43 14.55 -6.71
CA ALA A 78 -5.10 14.94 -6.26
C ALA A 78 -4.25 13.75 -5.79
N ALA A 79 -4.86 12.74 -5.17
CA ALA A 79 -4.18 11.55 -4.65
C ALA A 79 -3.77 10.57 -5.77
N THR A 80 -4.63 10.35 -6.78
CA THR A 80 -4.37 9.42 -7.89
C THR A 80 -2.99 9.57 -8.54
N PRO A 81 -2.56 10.76 -9.00
CA PRO A 81 -1.26 10.90 -9.66
C PRO A 81 -0.08 10.65 -8.71
N ALA A 82 -0.23 10.99 -7.42
CA ALA A 82 0.81 10.75 -6.42
C ALA A 82 0.99 9.24 -6.17
N VAL A 83 -0.12 8.50 -6.06
CA VAL A 83 -0.08 7.04 -5.89
C VAL A 83 0.43 6.36 -7.15
N SER A 84 0.03 6.79 -8.35
CA SER A 84 0.55 6.23 -9.60
C SER A 84 2.07 6.44 -9.71
N THR A 85 2.57 7.61 -9.30
CA THR A 85 4.02 7.86 -9.23
C THR A 85 4.71 6.93 -8.23
N LEU A 86 4.08 6.70 -7.07
CA LEU A 86 4.56 5.75 -6.07
C LEU A 86 4.64 4.32 -6.61
N GLU A 87 3.63 3.85 -7.35
CA GLU A 87 3.62 2.51 -7.96
C GLU A 87 4.76 2.32 -8.98
N VAL A 88 5.02 3.35 -9.80
CA VAL A 88 6.13 3.35 -10.77
C VAL A 88 7.48 3.30 -10.04
N ALA A 89 7.66 4.14 -9.02
CA ALA A 89 8.90 4.16 -8.23
C ALA A 89 9.11 2.84 -7.48
N PHE A 90 8.04 2.26 -6.93
CA PHE A 90 8.08 0.97 -6.24
C PHE A 90 8.48 -0.16 -7.19
N SER A 91 7.88 -0.21 -8.38
CA SER A 91 8.24 -1.18 -9.43
C SER A 91 9.68 -1.01 -9.93
N ALA A 92 10.19 0.22 -9.99
CA ALA A 92 11.59 0.49 -10.33
C ALA A 92 12.55 -0.01 -9.23
N TYR A 93 12.21 0.26 -7.96
CA TYR A 93 12.96 -0.24 -6.80
C TYR A 93 13.06 -1.77 -6.78
N LEU A 94 11.94 -2.48 -6.97
CA LEU A 94 11.94 -3.95 -6.98
C LEU A 94 12.84 -4.52 -8.10
N ARG A 95 12.81 -3.91 -9.29
CA ARG A 95 13.70 -4.29 -10.39
C ARG A 95 15.16 -4.02 -10.07
N ALA A 96 15.49 -2.86 -9.49
CA ALA A 96 16.85 -2.53 -9.11
C ALA A 96 17.39 -3.47 -8.01
N ARG A 97 16.54 -3.85 -7.05
CA ARG A 97 16.87 -4.82 -6.00
C ARG A 97 17.16 -6.20 -6.59
N ALA A 98 16.32 -6.69 -7.49
CA ALA A 98 16.54 -7.96 -8.18
C ALA A 98 17.84 -7.94 -9.02
N ALA A 99 18.14 -6.82 -9.69
CA ALA A 99 19.38 -6.66 -10.44
C ALA A 99 20.63 -6.66 -9.53
N TYR A 100 20.56 -6.01 -8.36
CA TYR A 100 21.61 -6.07 -7.35
C TYR A 100 21.83 -7.49 -6.81
N GLU A 101 20.74 -8.19 -6.48
CA GLU A 101 20.81 -9.59 -6.03
C GLU A 101 21.43 -10.51 -7.10
N ALA A 102 21.12 -10.30 -8.38
CA ALA A 102 21.75 -11.04 -9.47
C ALA A 102 23.25 -10.70 -9.64
N ALA A 103 23.61 -9.42 -9.55
CA ALA A 103 24.98 -8.94 -9.67
C ALA A 103 25.88 -9.32 -8.48
N SER A 104 25.30 -9.64 -7.31
CA SER A 104 26.04 -10.11 -6.12
C SER A 104 26.86 -11.39 -6.35
N ARG A 105 26.57 -12.12 -7.43
CA ARG A 105 27.29 -13.34 -7.85
C ARG A 105 28.19 -13.11 -9.07
N ALA A 106 28.29 -11.87 -9.55
CA ALA A 106 29.02 -11.46 -10.75
C ALA A 106 30.33 -10.74 -10.38
N ASP A 107 30.93 -10.04 -11.35
CA ASP A 107 32.13 -9.23 -11.13
C ASP A 107 31.88 -7.93 -10.35
N GLU A 108 32.96 -7.33 -9.86
CA GLU A 108 32.95 -6.12 -9.02
C GLU A 108 32.35 -4.89 -9.72
N ALA A 109 32.55 -4.78 -11.04
CA ALA A 109 32.01 -3.66 -11.82
C ALA A 109 30.49 -3.75 -11.95
N ALA A 110 29.96 -4.94 -12.26
CA ALA A 110 28.53 -5.20 -12.31
C ALA A 110 27.86 -4.98 -10.95
N LEU A 111 28.49 -5.43 -9.86
CA LEU A 111 28.00 -5.21 -8.50
C LEU A 111 27.93 -3.71 -8.17
N THR A 112 28.99 -2.96 -8.47
CA THR A 112 29.05 -1.50 -8.20
C THR A 112 27.96 -0.75 -8.97
N HIS A 113 27.77 -1.09 -10.25
CA HIS A 113 26.72 -0.48 -11.06
C HIS A 113 25.32 -0.80 -10.52
N ALA A 114 25.06 -2.06 -10.16
CA ALA A 114 23.77 -2.47 -9.61
C ALA A 114 23.48 -1.81 -8.24
N LEU A 115 24.50 -1.64 -7.39
CA LEU A 115 24.38 -0.93 -6.12
C LEU A 115 24.01 0.55 -6.32
N ASN A 116 24.65 1.23 -7.27
CA ASN A 116 24.33 2.63 -7.60
C ASN A 116 22.89 2.78 -8.11
N ALA A 117 22.44 1.87 -8.97
CA ALA A 117 21.06 1.84 -9.46
C ALA A 117 20.05 1.60 -8.32
N LEU A 118 20.35 0.67 -7.40
CA LEU A 118 19.53 0.40 -6.23
C LEU A 118 19.43 1.61 -5.30
N ASN A 119 20.54 2.30 -5.05
CA ASN A 119 20.56 3.51 -4.23
C ASN A 119 19.70 4.62 -4.84
N ALA A 120 19.84 4.89 -6.15
CA ALA A 120 19.02 5.86 -6.86
C ALA A 120 17.52 5.50 -6.81
N ALA A 121 17.17 4.23 -7.05
CA ALA A 121 15.79 3.77 -6.99
C ALA A 121 15.20 3.85 -5.57
N SER A 122 16.01 3.58 -4.54
CA SER A 122 15.60 3.70 -3.13
C SER A 122 15.29 5.16 -2.76
N GLN A 123 16.10 6.11 -3.22
CA GLN A 123 15.86 7.55 -3.01
C GLN A 123 14.60 8.02 -3.75
N ALA A 124 14.42 7.60 -5.00
CA ALA A 124 13.21 7.92 -5.77
C ALA A 124 11.94 7.36 -5.10
N LEU A 125 12.01 6.14 -4.55
CA LEU A 125 10.91 5.54 -3.81
C LEU A 125 10.57 6.33 -2.54
N ALA A 126 11.57 6.74 -1.76
CA ALA A 126 11.35 7.57 -0.56
C ALA A 126 10.67 8.90 -0.91
N GLN A 127 11.13 9.59 -1.97
CA GLN A 127 10.50 10.83 -2.42
C GLN A 127 9.05 10.62 -2.90
N ALA A 128 8.76 9.49 -3.55
CA ALA A 128 7.41 9.17 -3.98
C ALA A 128 6.49 8.86 -2.80
N ILE A 129 7.00 8.18 -1.76
CA ILE A 129 6.29 7.96 -0.49
C ILE A 129 5.91 9.30 0.13
N ASP A 130 6.87 10.22 0.31
CA ASP A 130 6.63 11.51 0.96
C ASP A 130 5.60 12.34 0.19
N ARG A 131 5.66 12.33 -1.15
CA ARG A 131 4.70 13.03 -2.01
C ARG A 131 3.29 12.43 -1.96
N ALA A 132 3.16 11.13 -1.75
CA ALA A 132 1.87 10.45 -1.66
C ALA A 132 1.17 10.65 -0.31
N GLN A 133 1.92 10.89 0.78
CA GLN A 133 1.36 10.97 2.14
C GLN A 133 0.33 12.09 2.30
N ALA A 134 0.65 13.31 1.90
CA ALA A 134 -0.23 14.46 2.10
C ALA A 134 -1.60 14.31 1.41
N PRO A 135 -1.71 14.02 0.09
CA PRO A 135 -3.02 13.90 -0.55
C PRO A 135 -3.81 12.67 -0.08
N LEU A 136 -3.13 11.58 0.31
CA LEU A 136 -3.80 10.44 0.93
C LEU A 136 -4.37 10.77 2.31
N GLY A 137 -3.62 11.53 3.12
CA GLY A 137 -4.09 12.01 4.42
C GLY A 137 -5.30 12.93 4.29
N GLU A 138 -5.31 13.82 3.29
CA GLU A 138 -6.46 14.68 3.00
C GLU A 138 -7.70 13.84 2.62
N LEU A 139 -7.57 12.93 1.66
CA LEU A 139 -8.66 12.03 1.25
C LEU A 139 -9.20 11.22 2.44
N GLN A 140 -8.30 10.65 3.25
CA GLN A 140 -8.67 9.89 4.43
C GLN A 140 -9.42 10.74 5.47
N SER A 141 -8.97 11.98 5.71
CA SER A 141 -9.64 12.87 6.67
C SER A 141 -11.07 13.21 6.25
N LEU A 142 -11.31 13.47 4.96
CA LEU A 142 -12.63 13.72 4.41
C LEU A 142 -13.54 12.49 4.55
N ILE A 143 -13.02 11.30 4.23
CA ILE A 143 -13.78 10.05 4.38
C ILE A 143 -14.17 9.80 5.85
N ASN A 144 -13.22 9.99 6.77
CA ASN A 144 -13.45 9.78 8.20
C ASN A 144 -14.47 10.77 8.78
N ALA A 145 -14.43 12.03 8.34
CA ALA A 145 -15.41 13.05 8.74
C ALA A 145 -16.85 12.63 8.41
N HIS A 146 -17.07 11.87 7.34
CA HIS A 146 -18.40 11.40 6.95
C HIS A 146 -18.79 10.04 7.52
N ARG A 147 -17.83 9.17 7.86
CA ARG A 147 -18.10 7.94 8.63
C ARG A 147 -18.52 8.22 10.08
N GLY A 148 -17.98 9.27 10.70
CA GLY A 148 -18.30 9.64 12.08
C GLY A 148 -19.71 10.23 12.27
N VAL A 149 -20.37 10.67 11.20
CA VAL A 149 -21.72 11.26 11.24
C VAL A 149 -22.83 10.20 11.17
N ALA A 150 -22.50 8.97 10.76
CA ALA A 150 -23.45 7.87 10.58
C ALA A 150 -23.57 6.91 11.80
N ARG A 151 -22.98 7.27 12.94
CA ARG A 151 -23.13 6.56 14.24
C ARG A 151 -23.87 7.43 15.22
#